data_AF-A0A7W6HMU4-F1
#
_entry.id   AF-A0A7W6HMU4-F1
#
_cell.length_a   1.000
_cell.length_b   1.000
_cell.length_c   1.000
_cell.angle_alpha   90.00
_cell.angle_beta   90.00
_cell.angle_gamma   90.00
#
_symmetry.space_group_name_H-M   'P 1'
#
loop_
_entity.id
_entity.type
_entity.pdbx_description
1 polymer ?
#
loop_
_entity_poly.entity_id
_entity_poly.type
_entity_poly.pdbx_seq_one_letter_code
_entity_poly.pdbx_strand_id
1 'polypeptide(L)'
;MRLSAGSHDEPSPRVGTFVVPNGLPGITVIENWKSLGIRATGSHDVEYSNVEIPAENVLDLVDPLVAEQNNRGHAAMTLALTAIYLGAAEAAQEAFIRFAHERVPTNLGRPIATTERFITLSGEIDLLVSGARQMISARSMAI
;
A
#
# COMPACT_ATOMS: atom_id res chain seq x y z
N MET A 1 6.00 -1.73 -13.21
CA MET A 1 6.49 -1.11 -14.45
C MET A 1 7.70 -1.91 -14.92
N ARG A 2 7.63 -2.61 -16.06
CA ARG A 2 8.78 -3.32 -16.64
C ARG A 2 9.39 -2.38 -17.69
N LEU A 3 10.62 -1.94 -17.47
CA LEU A 3 11.38 -1.20 -18.48
C LEU A 3 12.11 -2.24 -19.33
N SER A 4 11.79 -2.33 -20.62
CA SER A 4 12.60 -3.09 -21.58
C SER A 4 13.75 -2.19 -22.01
N ALA A 5 14.98 -2.55 -21.67
CA ALA A 5 16.15 -1.94 -22.27
C ALA A 5 16.39 -2.60 -23.62
N GLY A 6 15.93 -1.96 -24.70
CA GLY A 6 16.37 -2.30 -26.05
C GLY A 6 17.61 -1.48 -26.37
N SER A 7 18.80 -2.06 -26.22
CA SER A 7 19.92 -1.54 -27.01
C SER A 7 19.67 -1.97 -28.44
N HIS A 8 19.83 -1.06 -29.41
CA HIS A 8 19.61 -1.36 -30.83
C HIS A 8 20.57 -2.46 -31.39
N ASP A 9 21.54 -2.91 -30.58
CA ASP A 9 22.62 -3.82 -30.96
C ASP A 9 22.55 -5.21 -30.29
N GLU A 10 21.55 -5.51 -29.46
CA GLU A 10 21.45 -6.83 -28.80
C GLU A 10 20.49 -7.79 -29.51
N PRO A 11 20.93 -9.04 -29.79
CA PRO A 11 20.14 -10.02 -30.53
C PRO A 11 18.96 -10.60 -29.73
N SER A 12 18.99 -10.47 -28.40
CA SER A 12 17.91 -10.94 -27.51
C SER A 12 17.50 -9.84 -26.52
N PRO A 13 16.19 -9.60 -26.34
CA PRO A 13 15.70 -8.59 -25.41
C PRO A 13 16.03 -9.00 -23.97
N ARG A 14 16.48 -8.04 -23.16
CA ARG A 14 16.74 -8.23 -21.72
C ARG A 14 15.78 -7.39 -20.88
N VAL A 15 15.53 -7.83 -19.66
CA VAL A 15 14.75 -7.10 -18.65
C VAL A 15 15.59 -6.91 -17.41
N GLY A 16 15.33 -5.84 -16.67
CA GLY A 16 16.14 -5.49 -15.52
C GLY A 16 15.50 -4.45 -14.61
N THR A 17 16.18 -4.24 -13.50
CA THR A 17 15.87 -3.24 -12.48
C THR A 17 16.90 -2.12 -12.58
N PHE A 18 16.40 -0.90 -12.65
CA PHE A 18 17.20 0.29 -12.82
C PHE A 18 16.90 1.25 -11.68
N VAL A 19 17.95 1.89 -11.17
CA VAL A 19 17.79 3.13 -10.39
C VAL A 19 17.68 4.27 -11.39
N VAL A 20 16.53 4.91 -11.47
CA VAL A 20 16.32 6.04 -12.38
C VAL A 20 16.23 7.32 -11.56
N PRO A 21 17.28 8.15 -11.52
CA PRO A 21 17.21 9.47 -10.89
C PRO A 21 16.07 10.30 -11.49
N ASN A 22 15.31 10.97 -10.62
CA ASN A 22 14.31 11.92 -11.08
C ASN A 22 14.97 13.10 -11.80
N GLY A 23 14.27 13.70 -12.77
CA GLY A 23 14.69 14.90 -13.47
C GLY A 23 15.66 14.67 -14.64
N LEU A 24 15.99 13.41 -14.97
CA LEU A 24 16.71 13.12 -16.22
C LEU A 24 15.86 13.58 -17.43
N PRO A 25 16.51 14.09 -18.49
CA PRO A 25 15.81 14.42 -19.74
C PRO A 25 15.00 13.25 -20.26
N GLY A 26 13.76 13.51 -20.71
CA GLY A 26 12.86 12.49 -21.23
C GLY A 26 11.93 11.83 -20.20
N ILE A 27 12.04 12.18 -18.91
CA ILE A 27 11.08 11.76 -17.87
C ILE A 27 9.92 12.76 -17.78
N THR A 28 8.69 12.26 -17.91
CA THR A 28 7.48 13.06 -17.70
C THR A 28 6.58 12.39 -16.67
N VAL A 29 6.29 13.09 -15.56
CA VAL A 29 5.27 12.66 -14.60
C VAL A 29 3.91 13.20 -15.07
N ILE A 30 2.95 12.32 -15.26
CA ILE A 30 1.60 12.66 -15.70
C ILE A 30 0.72 12.75 -14.46
N GLU A 31 0.36 13.97 -14.06
CA GLU A 31 -0.40 14.28 -12.84
C GLU A 31 -1.88 13.84 -12.93
N ASN A 32 -2.13 12.52 -13.02
CA ASN A 32 -3.45 11.95 -13.30
C ASN A 32 -4.08 11.15 -12.13
N TRP A 33 -3.44 11.12 -10.97
CA TRP A 33 -3.97 10.42 -9.80
C TRP A 33 -5.25 11.09 -9.28
N LYS A 34 -6.40 10.44 -9.50
CA LYS A 34 -7.73 10.88 -9.03
C LYS A 34 -8.44 9.72 -8.35
N SER A 35 -8.17 9.54 -7.05
CA SER A 35 -8.70 8.42 -6.26
C SER A 35 -9.80 8.82 -5.26
N LEU A 36 -10.66 7.85 -4.94
CA LEU A 36 -11.67 7.94 -3.89
C LEU A 36 -11.04 7.98 -2.48
N GLY A 37 -10.00 7.17 -2.26
CA GLY A 37 -9.26 7.06 -0.99
C GLY A 37 -7.76 7.25 -1.18
N ILE A 38 -7.02 7.35 -0.08
CA ILE A 38 -5.56 7.57 -0.12
C ILE A 38 -5.20 8.80 -0.98
N ARG A 39 -5.99 9.87 -0.84
CA ARG A 39 -5.90 11.07 -1.70
C ARG A 39 -4.64 11.90 -1.47
N ALA A 40 -3.96 11.67 -0.34
CA ALA A 40 -2.71 12.33 0.00
C ALA A 40 -1.47 11.60 -0.54
N THR A 41 -1.61 10.46 -1.20
CA THR A 41 -0.51 9.82 -1.96
C THR A 41 -0.54 10.26 -3.42
N GLY A 42 0.54 9.98 -4.15
CA GLY A 42 0.63 10.20 -5.59
C GLY A 42 0.96 8.89 -6.31
N SER A 43 0.00 8.32 -7.02
CA SER A 43 0.19 7.15 -7.90
C SER A 43 0.01 7.59 -9.36
N HIS A 44 0.79 8.59 -9.74
CA HIS A 44 0.80 9.17 -11.07
C HIS A 44 1.45 8.23 -12.08
N ASP A 45 1.00 8.31 -13.33
CA ASP A 45 1.73 7.67 -14.42
C ASP A 45 3.06 8.39 -14.66
N VAL A 46 4.08 7.62 -15.09
CA VAL A 46 5.38 8.16 -15.46
C VAL A 46 5.77 7.62 -16.83
N GLU A 47 6.02 8.53 -17.76
CA GLU A 47 6.49 8.24 -19.11
C GLU A 47 8.00 8.46 -19.20
N TYR A 48 8.70 7.53 -19.86
CA TYR A 48 10.13 7.57 -20.10
C TYR A 48 10.36 7.55 -21.61
N SER A 49 10.88 8.65 -22.16
CA SER A 49 11.15 8.81 -23.60
C SER A 49 12.64 9.06 -23.82
N ASN A 50 13.34 8.06 -24.37
CA ASN A 50 14.79 8.10 -24.65
C ASN A 50 15.63 8.56 -23.44
N VAL A 51 15.31 8.06 -22.25
CA VAL A 51 16.02 8.40 -21.01
C VAL A 51 17.35 7.64 -20.98
N GLU A 52 18.45 8.38 -20.95
CA GLU A 52 19.79 7.81 -20.77
C GLU A 52 20.04 7.49 -19.30
N ILE A 53 20.34 6.22 -19.01
CA ILE A 53 20.61 5.73 -17.66
C ILE A 53 22.09 5.33 -17.58
N PRO A 54 22.87 5.89 -16.63
CA PRO A 54 24.25 5.47 -16.41
C PRO A 54 24.36 3.98 -16.09
N ALA A 55 25.39 3.30 -16.61
CA ALA A 55 25.55 1.85 -16.48
C ALA A 55 25.66 1.41 -15.00
N GLU A 56 26.24 2.25 -14.14
CA GLU A 56 26.35 2.03 -12.70
C GLU A 56 24.99 2.01 -11.96
N ASN A 57 23.94 2.54 -12.58
CA ASN A 57 22.59 2.54 -12.02
C ASN A 57 21.75 1.32 -12.44
N VAL A 58 22.34 0.41 -13.22
CA VAL A 58 21.73 -0.87 -13.60
C VAL A 58 21.99 -1.88 -12.49
N LEU A 59 20.94 -2.35 -11.82
CA LEU A 59 21.08 -3.33 -10.74
C LEU A 59 21.17 -4.76 -11.27
N ASP A 60 20.36 -5.08 -12.28
CA ASP A 60 20.39 -6.36 -12.98
C ASP A 60 19.88 -6.23 -14.42
N LEU A 61 20.36 -7.13 -15.29
CA LEU A 61 19.86 -7.34 -16.65
C LEU A 61 19.90 -8.83 -16.93
N VAL A 62 18.74 -9.44 -17.12
CA VAL A 62 18.58 -10.88 -17.28
C VAL A 62 17.68 -11.20 -18.47
N ASP A 63 17.76 -12.46 -18.94
CA ASP A 63 16.83 -12.96 -19.93
C ASP A 63 15.39 -12.96 -19.34
N PRO A 64 14.38 -12.52 -20.11
CA PRO A 64 12.99 -12.48 -19.63
C PRO A 64 12.47 -13.82 -19.09
N LEU A 65 12.99 -14.96 -19.58
CA LEU A 65 12.57 -16.31 -19.15
C LEU A 65 13.05 -16.67 -17.74
N VAL A 66 14.11 -16.02 -17.25
CA VAL A 66 14.69 -16.26 -15.91
C VAL A 66 14.53 -15.05 -14.98
N ALA A 67 13.79 -14.04 -15.42
CA ALA A 67 13.53 -12.83 -14.65
C ALA A 67 12.62 -13.14 -13.45
N GLU A 68 13.20 -13.13 -12.26
CA GLU A 68 12.50 -13.38 -11.00
C GLU A 68 11.86 -12.10 -10.44
N GLN A 69 10.69 -12.25 -9.81
CA GLN A 69 10.15 -11.17 -8.99
C GLN A 69 10.84 -11.17 -7.63
N ASN A 70 11.11 -9.98 -7.07
CA ASN A 70 11.58 -9.86 -5.69
C ASN A 70 10.45 -10.15 -4.69
N ASN A 71 10.06 -11.42 -4.59
CA ASN A 71 8.95 -11.89 -3.75
C ASN A 71 9.19 -11.58 -2.28
N ARG A 72 10.45 -11.57 -1.81
CA ARG A 72 10.80 -11.23 -0.43
C ARG A 72 10.60 -9.74 -0.15
N GLY A 73 11.06 -8.87 -1.05
CA GLY A 73 10.80 -7.43 -0.97
C GLY A 73 9.32 -7.10 -1.04
N HIS A 74 8.58 -7.76 -1.94
CA HIS A 74 7.13 -7.64 -2.02
C HIS A 74 6.43 -8.09 -0.72
N ALA A 75 6.89 -9.17 -0.09
CA ALA A 75 6.32 -9.65 1.17
C ALA A 75 6.51 -8.63 2.31
N ALA A 76 7.71 -8.03 2.42
CA ALA A 76 7.98 -6.99 3.42
C ALA A 76 7.10 -5.74 3.20
N MET A 77 6.96 -5.29 1.95
CA MET A 77 6.07 -4.19 1.58
C MET A 77 4.60 -4.49 1.92
N THR A 78 4.15 -5.71 1.65
CA THR A 78 2.78 -6.16 1.94
C THR A 78 2.48 -6.14 3.43
N LEU A 79 3.45 -6.54 4.26
CA LEU A 79 3.30 -6.48 5.71
C LEU A 79 3.14 -5.04 6.21
N ALA A 80 3.98 -4.12 5.72
CA ALA A 80 3.87 -2.71 6.05
C ALA A 80 2.50 -2.12 5.63
N LEU A 81 2.03 -2.46 4.42
CA LEU A 81 0.72 -2.04 3.93
C LEU A 81 -0.41 -2.58 4.83
N THR A 82 -0.33 -3.85 5.25
CA THR A 82 -1.32 -4.46 6.15
C THR A 82 -1.36 -3.74 7.51
N ALA A 83 -0.20 -3.35 8.05
CA ALA A 83 -0.12 -2.58 9.29
C ALA A 83 -0.78 -1.20 9.18
N ILE A 84 -0.65 -0.51 8.04
CA ILE A 84 -1.33 0.76 7.78
C ILE A 84 -2.86 0.58 7.82
N TYR A 85 -3.38 -0.47 7.20
CA TYR A 85 -4.83 -0.75 7.24
C TYR A 85 -5.32 -1.15 8.63
N LEU A 86 -4.52 -1.85 9.43
CA LEU A 86 -4.84 -2.09 10.83
C LEU A 86 -4.98 -0.78 11.60
N GLY A 87 -4.03 0.16 11.45
CA GLY A 87 -4.13 1.48 12.09
C GLY A 87 -5.38 2.26 11.66
N ALA A 88 -5.77 2.18 10.39
CA ALA A 88 -7.02 2.77 9.91
C ALA A 88 -8.27 2.12 10.57
N ALA A 89 -8.27 0.79 10.74
CA ALA A 89 -9.34 0.08 11.42
C ALA A 89 -9.43 0.43 12.91
N GLU A 90 -8.29 0.58 13.59
CA GLU A 90 -8.22 1.02 14.99
C GLU A 90 -8.78 2.44 15.16
N ALA A 91 -8.39 3.38 14.29
CA ALA A 91 -8.92 4.73 14.30
C ALA A 91 -10.44 4.78 14.04
N ALA A 92 -10.94 3.92 13.14
CA ALA A 92 -12.37 3.79 12.89
C ALA A 92 -13.12 3.19 14.10
N GLN A 93 -12.55 2.19 14.77
CA GLN A 93 -13.10 1.61 16.01
C GLN A 93 -13.19 2.68 17.10
N GLU A 94 -12.13 3.46 17.31
CA GLU A 94 -12.12 4.55 18.29
C GLU A 94 -13.21 5.60 17.99
N ALA A 95 -13.32 6.01 16.73
CA ALA A 95 -14.36 6.94 16.29
C ALA A 95 -15.78 6.38 16.49
N PHE A 96 -15.98 5.09 16.20
CA PHE A 96 -17.25 4.41 16.41
C PHE A 96 -17.63 4.38 17.90
N ILE A 97 -16.70 3.99 18.78
CA ILE A 97 -16.92 3.93 20.23
C ILE A 97 -17.26 5.32 20.76
N ARG A 98 -16.48 6.34 20.41
CA ARG A 98 -16.74 7.73 20.80
C ARG A 98 -18.13 8.18 20.36
N PHE A 99 -18.47 7.98 19.09
CA PHE A 99 -19.79 8.32 18.57
C PHE A 99 -20.92 7.61 19.32
N ALA A 100 -20.75 6.32 19.64
CA ALA A 100 -21.78 5.55 20.34
C ALA A 100 -22.03 6.05 21.76
N HIS A 101 -20.98 6.51 22.46
CA HIS A 101 -21.09 7.07 23.81
C HIS A 101 -21.65 8.51 23.83
N GLU A 102 -21.34 9.32 22.82
CA GLU A 102 -21.76 10.72 22.77
C GLU A 102 -23.17 10.90 22.18
N ARG A 103 -23.59 10.02 21.27
CA ARG A 103 -24.87 10.17 20.57
C ARG A 103 -26.04 9.75 21.46
N VAL A 104 -26.85 10.73 21.88
CA VAL A 104 -28.13 10.53 22.60
C VAL A 104 -29.31 10.97 21.73
N PRO A 105 -30.07 10.04 21.12
CA PRO A 105 -31.31 10.35 20.41
C PRO A 105 -32.41 10.81 21.38
N THR A 106 -33.19 11.83 21.00
CA THR A 106 -34.26 12.40 21.83
C THR A 106 -35.33 11.37 22.22
N ASN A 107 -35.64 10.43 21.32
CA ASN A 107 -36.61 9.36 21.56
C ASN A 107 -36.06 8.22 22.43
N LEU A 108 -34.74 8.11 22.58
CA LEU A 108 -34.08 7.08 23.37
C LEU A 108 -33.70 7.57 24.78
N GLY A 109 -33.30 8.84 24.90
CA GLY A 109 -32.98 9.49 26.19
C GLY A 109 -31.67 9.03 26.86
N ARG A 110 -30.91 8.13 26.23
CA ARG A 110 -29.61 7.64 26.70
C ARG A 110 -28.66 7.37 25.52
N PRO A 111 -27.33 7.22 25.75
CA PRO A 111 -26.38 6.92 24.69
C PRO A 111 -26.72 5.66 23.91
N ILE A 112 -26.51 5.68 22.59
CA ILE A 112 -26.75 4.50 21.74
C ILE A 112 -25.81 3.34 22.08
N ALA A 113 -24.66 3.60 22.73
CA ALA A 113 -23.78 2.58 23.30
C ALA A 113 -24.48 1.60 24.26
N THR A 114 -25.61 2.00 24.85
CA THR A 114 -26.41 1.14 25.76
C THR A 114 -27.37 0.20 25.04
N THR A 115 -27.46 0.29 23.71
CA THR A 115 -28.34 -0.57 22.91
C THR A 115 -27.64 -1.87 22.53
N GLU A 116 -28.39 -2.97 22.52
CA GLU A 116 -27.87 -4.30 22.16
C GLU A 116 -27.17 -4.29 20.80
N ARG A 117 -27.75 -3.60 19.80
CA ARG A 117 -27.16 -3.49 18.47
C ARG A 117 -25.75 -2.90 18.49
N PHE A 118 -25.51 -1.83 19.26
CA PHE A 118 -24.19 -1.21 19.35
C PHE A 118 -23.21 -2.03 20.19
N ILE A 119 -23.69 -2.73 21.22
CA ILE A 119 -22.87 -3.65 22.01
C ILE A 119 -22.38 -4.81 21.14
N THR A 120 -23.27 -5.47 20.39
CA THR A 120 -22.92 -6.57 19.49
C THR A 120 -21.96 -6.12 18.39
N LEU A 121 -22.25 -5.00 17.72
CA LEU A 121 -21.36 -4.45 16.69
C LEU A 121 -19.98 -4.08 17.25
N SER A 122 -19.92 -3.52 18.47
CA SER A 122 -18.64 -3.22 19.12
C SER A 122 -17.82 -4.50 19.37
N GLY A 123 -18.47 -5.59 19.78
CA GLY A 123 -17.81 -6.88 19.98
C GLY A 123 -17.30 -7.48 18.67
N GLU A 124 -18.09 -7.42 17.59
CA GLU A 124 -17.67 -7.89 16.26
C GLU A 124 -16.46 -7.10 15.74
N ILE A 125 -16.48 -5.77 15.86
CA ILE A 125 -15.36 -4.92 15.47
C ILE A 125 -14.11 -5.27 16.29
N ASP A 126 -14.25 -5.41 17.60
CA ASP A 126 -13.12 -5.72 18.48
C ASP A 126 -12.49 -7.08 18.15
N LEU A 127 -13.29 -8.11 17.90
CA LEU A 127 -12.81 -9.43 17.49
C LEU A 127 -11.99 -9.36 16.19
N LEU A 128 -12.46 -8.62 15.19
CA LEU A 128 -11.76 -8.46 13.91
C LEU A 128 -10.45 -7.68 14.06
N VAL A 129 -10.49 -6.52 14.74
CA VAL A 129 -9.32 -5.66 14.91
C VAL A 129 -8.25 -6.34 15.79
N SER A 130 -8.66 -6.94 16.90
CA SER A 130 -7.73 -7.64 17.80
C SER A 130 -7.14 -8.89 17.15
N GLY A 131 -7.92 -9.64 16.36
CA GLY A 131 -7.41 -10.76 15.57
C GLY A 131 -6.36 -10.32 14.54
N ALA A 132 -6.64 -9.25 13.78
CA ALA A 132 -5.70 -8.69 12.82
C ALA A 132 -4.40 -8.21 13.49
N ARG A 133 -4.50 -7.55 14.65
CA ARG A 133 -3.35 -7.12 15.45
C ARG A 133 -2.47 -8.28 15.88
N GLN A 134 -3.07 -9.37 16.34
CA GLN A 134 -2.32 -10.57 16.73
C GLN A 134 -1.59 -11.20 15.54
N MET A 135 -2.23 -11.29 14.37
CA MET A 135 -1.60 -11.86 13.17
C MET A 135 -0.37 -11.07 12.72
N ILE A 136 -0.44 -9.72 12.76
CA ILE A 136 0.68 -8.86 12.43
C ILE A 136 1.78 -8.99 13.49
N SER A 137 1.40 -8.93 14.78
CA SER A 137 2.36 -8.95 15.90
C SER A 137 3.11 -10.27 16.03
N ALA A 138 2.43 -11.41 15.83
CA ALA A 138 3.03 -12.75 15.88
C ALA A 138 4.09 -12.97 14.78
N ARG A 139 4.00 -12.23 13.66
CA ARG A 139 4.99 -12.26 12.57
C ARG A 139 6.22 -11.39 12.85
N SER A 140 6.08 -10.32 13.62
CA SER A 140 7.21 -9.45 14.02
C SER A 140 8.13 -10.06 15.08
N MET A 141 7.71 -11.12 15.79
CA MET A 141 8.56 -11.89 16.71
C MET A 141 9.31 -13.06 16.05
N ALA A 142 9.12 -13.27 14.74
CA ALA A 142 9.71 -14.39 13.99
C ALA A 142 10.85 -13.96 13.05
N ILE A 143 11.39 -12.75 13.22
CA ILE A 143 12.57 -12.21 12.52
C ILE A 143 13.66 -11.93 13.54
#